data_AF-A0A966W1S3-F1
#
_entry.id   AF-A0A966W1S3-F1
#
_cell.length_a   1.000
_cell.length_b   1.000
_cell.length_c   1.000
_cell.angle_alpha   90.00
_cell.angle_beta   90.00
_cell.angle_gamma   90.00
#
_symmetry.space_group_name_H-M   'P 1'
#
loop_
_entity.id
_entity.type
_entity.pdbx_description
1 polymer ?
#
loop_
_entity_poly.entity_id
_entity_poly.type
_entity_poly.pdbx_seq_one_letter_code
_entity_poly.pdbx_strand_id
1 'polypeptide(L)'
;MAARQVRALLMGEQACVFYGAAEFSRDTDIAVLAEPANLDRLQAALMDLHAECIAVPSFQLDFLLRGHAVHFRCGHPEAAEMRVDVMSVMRGVAPFPELWERRTELADADGTHYKLLSLPDLVAAKKT
;
A
#
# COMPACT_ATOMS: atom_id res chain seq x y z
N MET A 1 8.98 -4.10 0.57
CA MET A 1 8.39 -3.39 1.75
C MET A 1 9.01 -3.84 3.07
N ALA A 2 8.83 -5.09 3.50
CA ALA A 2 9.33 -5.59 4.80
C ALA A 2 10.87 -5.50 4.95
N ALA A 3 11.62 -5.91 3.92
CA ALA A 3 13.10 -5.83 3.91
C ALA A 3 13.65 -4.40 4.12
N ARG A 4 12.85 -3.39 3.74
CA ARG A 4 13.19 -1.97 3.90
C ARG A 4 12.45 -1.31 5.05
N GLN A 5 11.75 -2.08 5.90
CA GLN A 5 11.01 -1.59 7.06
C GLN A 5 10.04 -0.44 6.72
N VAL A 6 9.40 -0.52 5.55
CA VAL A 6 8.36 0.45 5.16
C VAL A 6 7.13 0.21 6.05
N ARG A 7 6.64 1.27 6.69
CA ARG A 7 5.33 1.29 7.36
C ARG A 7 4.27 1.47 6.30
N ALA A 8 3.75 0.35 5.81
CA ALA A 8 2.70 0.27 4.82
C ALA A 8 1.68 -0.80 5.23
N LEU A 9 0.42 -0.60 4.83
CA LEU A 9 -0.67 -1.55 4.98
C LEU A 9 -1.20 -1.90 3.58
N LEU A 10 -1.25 -3.19 3.26
CA LEU A 10 -1.93 -3.67 2.07
C LEU A 10 -3.43 -3.43 2.21
N MET A 11 -4.04 -2.90 1.16
CA MET A 11 -5.46 -2.60 1.11
C MET A 11 -6.07 -2.98 -0.26
N GLY A 12 -7.29 -2.50 -0.53
CA GLY A 12 -7.96 -2.76 -1.80
C GLY A 12 -8.35 -4.21 -1.99
N GLU A 13 -8.49 -4.62 -3.25
CA GLU A 13 -8.97 -5.96 -3.61
C GLU A 13 -7.97 -7.06 -3.23
N GLN A 14 -6.66 -6.78 -3.37
CA GLN A 14 -5.60 -7.70 -2.94
C GLN A 14 -5.68 -8.01 -1.44
N ALA A 15 -5.98 -7.02 -0.59
CA ALA A 15 -6.19 -7.29 0.82
C ALA A 15 -7.44 -8.14 1.09
N CYS A 16 -8.51 -7.98 0.31
CA CYS A 16 -9.73 -8.77 0.44
C CYS A 16 -9.52 -10.27 0.17
N VAL A 17 -8.54 -10.65 -0.66
CA VAL A 17 -8.18 -12.07 -0.89
C VAL A 17 -7.78 -12.76 0.42
N PHE A 18 -7.00 -12.07 1.26
CA PHE A 18 -6.61 -12.56 2.58
C PHE A 18 -7.79 -12.71 3.55
N TYR A 19 -8.92 -12.08 3.26
CA TYR A 19 -10.18 -12.22 4.00
C TYR A 19 -11.18 -13.17 3.33
N GLY A 20 -10.75 -13.94 2.33
CA GLY A 20 -11.55 -14.98 1.67
C GLY A 20 -12.30 -14.53 0.40
N ALA A 21 -11.97 -13.38 -0.17
CA ALA A 21 -12.47 -13.00 -1.49
C ALA A 21 -11.80 -13.82 -2.62
N ALA A 22 -12.53 -14.02 -3.72
CA ALA A 22 -12.14 -14.93 -4.80
C ALA A 22 -11.38 -14.29 -5.98
N GLU A 23 -11.24 -12.96 -6.02
CA GLU A 23 -10.76 -12.25 -7.21
C GLU A 23 -9.36 -11.64 -7.02
N PHE A 24 -8.54 -11.76 -8.06
CA PHE A 24 -7.17 -11.26 -8.12
C PHE A 24 -7.11 -10.00 -9.00
N SER A 25 -6.75 -8.86 -8.41
CA SER A 25 -6.52 -7.62 -9.16
C SER A 25 -5.10 -7.56 -9.70
N ARG A 26 -4.88 -6.85 -10.81
CA ARG A 26 -3.54 -6.57 -11.36
C ARG A 26 -2.83 -5.39 -10.71
N ASP A 27 -3.47 -4.81 -9.70
CA ASP A 27 -2.98 -3.64 -8.99
C ASP A 27 -2.89 -3.94 -7.49
N THR A 28 -1.90 -3.37 -6.83
CA THR A 28 -1.70 -3.43 -5.38
C THR A 28 -1.84 -2.05 -4.79
N ASP A 29 -2.85 -1.87 -3.95
CA ASP A 29 -3.07 -0.64 -3.20
C ASP A 29 -2.39 -0.73 -1.83
N ILE A 30 -1.60 0.28 -1.48
CA ILE A 30 -0.99 0.40 -0.16
C ILE A 30 -1.29 1.75 0.49
N ALA A 31 -1.71 1.69 1.75
CA ALA A 31 -1.69 2.85 2.64
C ALA A 31 -0.29 2.97 3.27
N VAL A 32 0.27 4.16 3.38
CA VAL A 32 1.62 4.38 3.94
C VAL A 32 1.64 5.51 4.95
N LEU A 33 2.55 5.43 5.92
CA LEU A 33 2.83 6.56 6.81
C LEU A 33 3.49 7.68 6.01
N ALA A 34 2.81 8.83 5.91
CA ALA A 34 3.33 10.05 5.27
C ALA A 34 4.31 10.79 6.19
N GLU A 35 5.50 10.22 6.37
CA GLU A 35 6.66 10.85 7.02
C GLU A 35 7.88 10.77 6.09
N PRO A 36 8.79 11.76 6.10
CA PRO A 36 9.96 11.77 5.21
C PRO A 36 10.76 10.46 5.24
N ALA A 37 11.11 9.98 6.45
CA ALA A 37 11.91 8.77 6.60
C ALA A 37 11.23 7.49 6.07
N ASN A 38 9.90 7.41 6.13
CA ASN A 38 9.15 6.29 5.57
C ASN A 38 9.03 6.39 4.05
N LEU A 39 8.90 7.60 3.52
CA LEU A 39 8.91 7.86 2.08
C LEU A 39 10.26 7.52 1.47
N ASP A 40 11.38 7.81 2.14
CA ASP A 40 12.71 7.39 1.69
C ASP A 40 12.83 5.86 1.63
N ARG A 41 12.34 5.16 2.66
CA ARG A 41 12.29 3.69 2.68
C ARG A 41 11.39 3.13 1.56
N LEU A 42 10.25 3.77 1.32
CA LEU A 42 9.33 3.41 0.26
C LEU A 42 9.92 3.65 -1.13
N GLN A 43 10.58 4.79 -1.35
CA GLN A 43 11.28 5.11 -2.59
C GLN A 43 12.31 4.04 -2.93
N ALA A 44 13.12 3.65 -1.95
CA ALA A 44 14.10 2.59 -2.15
C ALA A 44 13.44 1.22 -2.45
N ALA A 45 12.25 0.94 -1.87
CA ALA A 45 11.50 -0.27 -2.18
C ALA A 45 10.92 -0.26 -3.60
N LEU A 46 10.46 0.91 -4.07
CA LEU A 46 9.99 1.10 -5.43
C LEU A 46 11.15 0.98 -6.43
N MET A 47 12.35 1.46 -6.07
CA MET A 47 13.55 1.28 -6.90
C MET A 47 13.92 -0.19 -7.07
N ASP A 48 13.81 -1.03 -6.03
CA ASP A 48 14.04 -2.48 -6.17
C ASP A 48 13.06 -3.13 -7.15
N LEU A 49 11.83 -2.61 -7.21
CA LEU A 49 10.80 -3.06 -8.13
C LEU A 49 10.96 -2.46 -9.54
N HIS A 50 12.02 -1.68 -9.78
CA HIS A 50 12.20 -0.85 -10.97
C HIS A 50 10.93 -0.07 -11.30
N ALA A 51 10.27 0.48 -10.27
CA ALA A 51 8.95 1.07 -10.41
C ALA A 51 9.05 2.54 -10.85
N GLU A 52 8.27 2.90 -11.86
CA GLU A 52 8.18 4.26 -12.40
C GLU A 52 6.83 4.88 -12.08
N CYS A 53 6.80 6.19 -11.80
CA CYS A 53 5.55 6.92 -11.59
C CYS A 53 4.84 7.11 -12.94
N ILE A 54 3.62 6.58 -13.08
CA ILE A 54 2.92 6.51 -14.37
C ILE A 54 1.77 7.52 -14.52
N ALA A 55 1.45 8.25 -13.45
CA ALA A 55 0.40 9.25 -13.46
C ALA A 55 0.81 10.46 -12.61
N VAL A 56 0.07 11.56 -12.76
CA VAL A 56 0.13 12.70 -11.85
C VAL A 56 -0.72 12.42 -10.61
N PRO A 57 -0.32 12.90 -9.42
CA PRO A 57 0.83 13.75 -9.14
C PRO A 57 2.16 12.98 -9.01
N SER A 58 3.28 13.71 -8.99
CA SER A 58 4.59 13.12 -8.67
C SER A 58 4.63 12.58 -7.24
N PHE A 59 5.55 11.66 -6.98
CA PHE A 59 5.75 11.11 -5.64
C PHE A 59 6.37 12.15 -4.70
N GLN A 60 5.51 12.91 -4.02
CA GLN A 60 5.90 13.91 -3.04
C GLN A 60 4.99 13.85 -1.81
N LEU A 61 5.59 14.12 -0.65
CA LEU A 61 4.91 14.09 0.65
C LEU A 61 3.64 14.96 0.66
N ASP A 62 3.72 16.17 0.13
CA ASP A 62 2.60 17.13 0.10
C ASP A 62 1.37 16.58 -0.62
N PHE A 63 1.55 15.81 -1.69
CA PHE A 63 0.43 15.23 -2.42
C PHE A 63 -0.23 14.10 -1.64
N LEU A 64 0.58 13.24 -1.01
CA LEU A 64 0.08 12.17 -0.15
C LEU A 64 -0.71 12.73 1.05
N LEU A 65 -0.20 13.79 1.69
CA LEU A 65 -0.84 14.45 2.83
C LEU A 65 -2.17 15.11 2.46
N ARG A 66 -2.33 15.56 1.21
CA ARG A 66 -3.59 16.08 0.67
C ARG A 66 -4.58 14.97 0.27
N GLY A 67 -4.18 13.70 0.41
CA GLY A 67 -5.00 12.54 0.06
C GLY A 67 -4.99 12.19 -1.43
N HIS A 68 -3.99 12.63 -2.19
CA HIS A 68 -3.79 12.13 -3.54
C HIS A 68 -3.14 10.74 -3.51
N ALA A 69 -3.59 9.88 -4.41
CA ALA A 69 -2.89 8.64 -4.71
C ALA A 69 -1.75 8.90 -5.70
N VAL A 70 -0.66 8.16 -5.57
CA VAL A 70 0.47 8.15 -6.52
C VAL A 70 0.58 6.75 -7.10
N HIS A 71 0.63 6.68 -8.42
CA HIS A 71 0.53 5.42 -9.17
C HIS A 71 1.87 5.05 -9.78
N PHE A 72 2.30 3.82 -9.55
CA PHE A 72 3.55 3.29 -10.08
C PHE A 72 3.33 2.04 -10.93
N ARG A 73 4.20 1.83 -11.92
CA ARG A 73 4.28 0.58 -12.69
C ARG A 73 5.63 -0.07 -12.43
N CYS A 74 5.63 -1.32 -12.01
CA CYS A 74 6.84 -2.10 -11.76
C CYS A 74 7.47 -2.61 -13.06
N GLY A 75 8.80 -2.48 -13.17
CA GLY A 75 9.61 -3.02 -14.26
C GLY A 75 10.45 -4.24 -13.87
N HIS A 76 10.42 -4.68 -12.60
CA HIS A 76 11.15 -5.87 -12.15
C HIS A 76 10.58 -7.13 -12.82
N PRO A 77 11.41 -8.08 -13.32
CA PRO A 77 10.91 -9.26 -14.06
C PRO A 77 9.86 -10.09 -13.32
N GLU A 78 9.99 -10.21 -11.99
CA GLU A 78 9.06 -10.97 -11.14
C GLU A 78 7.76 -10.21 -10.81
N ALA A 79 7.69 -8.92 -11.12
CA ALA A 79 6.53 -8.06 -10.88
C ALA A 79 6.22 -7.21 -12.13
N ALA A 80 6.55 -7.72 -13.32
CA ALA A 80 6.47 -6.95 -14.55
C ALA A 80 5.04 -6.49 -14.80
N GLU A 81 4.91 -5.21 -15.15
CA GLU A 81 3.62 -4.54 -15.38
C GLU A 81 2.69 -4.48 -14.15
N MET A 82 3.12 -4.89 -12.96
CA MET A 82 2.31 -4.76 -11.75
C MET A 82 2.12 -3.28 -11.42
N ARG A 83 0.88 -2.86 -11.12
CA ARG A 83 0.63 -1.50 -10.62
C ARG A 83 0.73 -1.46 -9.10
N VAL A 84 1.36 -0.42 -8.57
CA VAL A 84 1.37 -0.12 -7.14
C VAL A 84 0.78 1.27 -6.93
N ASP A 85 -0.36 1.32 -6.25
CA ASP A 85 -1.09 2.53 -5.95
C ASP A 85 -0.83 2.90 -4.47
N VAL A 86 -0.26 4.08 -4.25
CA VAL A 86 0.20 4.53 -2.92
C VAL A 86 -0.67 5.67 -2.44
N MET A 87 -1.21 5.56 -1.22
CA MET A 87 -1.95 6.63 -0.56
C MET A 87 -1.57 6.75 0.91
N SER A 88 -1.81 7.91 1.53
CA SER A 88 -1.57 8.10 2.98
C SER A 88 -2.80 8.54 3.77
N VAL A 89 -3.80 9.07 3.06
CA VAL A 89 -5.08 9.51 3.62
C VAL A 89 -6.19 8.87 2.81
N MET A 90 -7.09 8.18 3.49
CA MET A 90 -8.26 7.52 2.90
C MET A 90 -9.52 8.15 3.49
N ARG A 91 -10.58 8.25 2.68
CA ARG A 91 -11.88 8.76 3.17
C ARG A 91 -12.58 7.69 3.99
N GLY A 92 -13.33 8.12 5.02
CA GLY A 92 -14.17 7.22 5.82
C GLY A 92 -13.42 6.34 6.84
N VAL A 93 -12.10 6.51 6.99
CA VAL A 93 -11.29 5.76 7.96
C VAL A 93 -10.40 6.68 8.78
N ALA A 94 -9.84 6.15 9.88
CA ALA A 94 -8.94 6.87 10.77
C ALA A 94 -7.59 7.22 10.11
N PRO A 95 -6.81 8.16 10.68
CA PRO A 95 -5.44 8.43 10.23
C PRO A 95 -4.53 7.20 10.30
N PHE A 96 -3.50 7.16 9.45
CA PHE A 96 -2.59 6.00 9.33
C PHE A 96 -2.04 5.45 10.66
N PRO A 97 -1.59 6.26 11.65
CA PRO A 97 -1.10 5.72 12.91
C PRO A 97 -2.11 4.86 13.67
N GLU A 98 -3.39 5.22 13.64
CA GLU A 98 -4.45 4.45 14.30
C GLU A 98 -4.77 3.18 13.51
N LEU A 99 -4.80 3.28 12.18
CA LEU A 99 -4.96 2.12 11.29
C LEU A 99 -3.83 1.11 11.48
N TRP A 100 -2.62 1.62 11.70
CA TRP A 100 -1.45 0.80 11.96
C TRP A 100 -1.64 -0.03 13.24
N GLU A 101 -2.05 0.58 14.35
CA GLU A 101 -2.20 -0.16 15.62
C GLU A 101 -3.25 -1.29 15.55
N ARG A 102 -4.30 -1.12 14.74
CA ARG A 102 -5.38 -2.12 14.59
C ARG A 102 -5.27 -2.99 13.33
N ARG A 103 -4.13 -2.94 12.63
CA ARG A 103 -3.88 -3.71 11.41
C ARG A 103 -4.03 -5.21 11.65
N THR A 104 -4.36 -5.94 10.58
CA THR A 104 -4.27 -7.39 10.59
C THR A 104 -2.86 -7.80 10.18
N GLU A 105 -2.22 -8.66 10.96
CA GLU A 105 -0.95 -9.28 10.58
C GLU A 105 -1.16 -10.75 10.25
N LEU A 106 -0.70 -11.17 9.08
CA LEU A 106 -0.73 -12.56 8.63
C LEU A 106 0.70 -13.01 8.32
N ALA A 107 0.95 -14.30 8.52
CA ALA A 107 2.19 -14.95 8.12
C ALA A 107 1.87 -16.07 7.14
N ASP A 108 2.63 -16.15 6.06
CA ASP A 108 2.56 -17.26 5.11
C ASP A 108 3.45 -18.43 5.56
N ALA A 109 3.29 -19.58 4.90
CA ALA A 109 4.03 -20.81 5.20
C ALA A 109 5.55 -20.65 5.04
N ASP A 110 6.01 -19.70 4.22
CA ASP A 110 7.41 -19.37 4.01
C ASP A 110 7.96 -18.34 5.03
N GLY A 111 7.12 -17.89 5.97
CA GLY A 111 7.46 -16.87 6.97
C GLY A 111 7.32 -15.43 6.47
N THR A 112 6.77 -15.20 5.27
CA THR A 112 6.47 -13.86 4.79
C THR A 112 5.35 -13.23 5.62
N HIS A 113 5.61 -12.06 6.19
CA HIS A 113 4.65 -11.32 6.99
C HIS A 113 3.94 -10.22 6.18
N TYR A 114 2.62 -10.30 6.14
CA TYR A 114 1.75 -9.29 5.53
C TYR A 114 1.11 -8.43 6.61
N LYS A 115 1.08 -7.12 6.37
CA LYS A 115 0.35 -6.14 7.19
C LYS A 115 -0.76 -5.57 6.36
N LEU A 116 -1.99 -5.80 6.77
CA LEU A 116 -3.19 -5.48 6.02
C LEU A 116 -4.00 -4.44 6.79
N LEU A 117 -4.72 -3.61 6.05
CA LEU A 117 -5.82 -2.86 6.62
C LEU A 117 -6.84 -3.84 7.22
N SER A 118 -7.41 -3.52 8.38
CA SER A 118 -8.39 -4.39 9.03
C SER A 118 -9.64 -4.55 8.15
N LEU A 119 -10.36 -5.67 8.27
CA LEU A 119 -11.57 -5.89 7.47
C LEU A 119 -12.63 -4.78 7.66
N PRO A 120 -12.96 -4.32 8.89
CA PRO A 120 -13.86 -3.19 9.08
C PRO A 120 -13.42 -1.92 8.34
N ASP A 121 -12.12 -1.70 8.24
CA ASP A 121 -11.56 -0.51 7.61
C ASP A 121 -11.55 -0.60 6.10
N LEU A 122 -11.31 -1.79 5.53
CA LEU A 122 -11.48 -2.03 4.11
C LEU A 122 -12.92 -1.75 3.68
N VAL A 123 -13.89 -2.22 4.47
CA VAL A 123 -15.31 -1.95 4.23
C VAL A 123 -15.61 -0.47 4.33
N ALA A 124 -15.07 0.24 5.33
CA ALA A 124 -15.29 1.67 5.51
C ALA A 124 -14.65 2.50 4.39
N ALA A 125 -13.42 2.16 3.96
CA ALA A 125 -12.70 2.83 2.88
C ALA A 125 -13.39 2.68 1.52
N LYS A 126 -14.13 1.59 1.28
CA LYS A 126 -14.86 1.33 0.02
C LYS A 126 -16.26 1.97 -0.03
N LYS A 127 -16.80 2.43 1.09
CA LYS A 127 -18.18 2.99 1.19
C LYS A 127 -18.33 4.44 0.73
N THR A 128 -17.26 5.05 0.21
CA THR A 128 -17.22 6.46 -0.24
C THR A 128 -17.13 6.55 -1.75
#